data_AF-H5U6H6-F1
#
_entry.id   AF-H5U6H6-F1
#
_cell.length_a   1.000
_cell.length_b   1.000
_cell.length_c   1.000
_cell.angle_alpha   90.00
_cell.angle_beta   90.00
_cell.angle_gamma   90.00
#
_symmetry.space_group_name_H-M   'P 1'
#
loop_
_entity.id
_entity.type
_entity.pdbx_description
1 polymer ?
#
loop_
_entity_poly.entity_id
_entity_poly.type
_entity_poly.pdbx_seq_one_letter_code
_entity_poly.pdbx_strand_id
1 'polypeptide(L)' 'IDDGHTPGVTTTEATRVKELEQEVRELKRANEILKRAASFFGAELDRQHKK' A
#
# COMPACT_ATOMS: atom_id res chain seq x y z
N ILE A 1 -28.10 -17.79 -13.59
CA ILE A 1 -27.61 -16.85 -14.62
C ILE A 1 -27.69 -15.48 -13.97
N ASP A 2 -26.57 -14.75 -13.94
CA ASP A 2 -26.56 -13.31 -13.66
C ASP A 2 -27.52 -12.64 -14.65
N ASP A 3 -28.68 -12.23 -14.16
CA ASP A 3 -29.80 -11.80 -14.99
C ASP A 3 -29.88 -10.27 -15.02
N GLY A 4 -28.82 -9.60 -15.50
CA GLY A 4 -28.79 -8.13 -15.46
C GLY A 4 -27.53 -7.43 -15.93
N HIS A 5 -27.21 -7.55 -17.22
CA HIS A 5 -26.81 -6.45 -18.12
C HIS A 5 -26.05 -5.23 -17.55
N THR A 6 -24.94 -5.45 -16.85
CA THR A 6 -23.79 -4.54 -16.92
C THR A 6 -22.54 -5.40 -17.06
N PRO A 7 -21.53 -5.02 -17.88
CA PRO A 7 -20.20 -5.61 -17.82
C PRO A 7 -19.49 -5.13 -16.54
N GLY A 8 -20.16 -5.32 -15.40
CA GLY A 8 -19.68 -5.00 -14.08
C GLY A 8 -19.01 -6.25 -13.56
N VAL A 9 -17.68 -6.23 -13.56
CA VAL A 9 -16.76 -6.95 -12.66
C VAL A 9 -17.44 -8.14 -11.98
N THR A 10 -17.26 -9.34 -12.53
CA THR A 10 -17.85 -10.58 -11.99
C THR A 10 -17.66 -10.63 -10.47
N THR A 11 -18.60 -11.22 -9.71
CA THR A 11 -18.52 -11.27 -8.24
C THR A 11 -17.17 -11.76 -7.71
N THR A 12 -16.51 -12.66 -8.46
CA THR A 12 -15.14 -13.12 -8.23
C THR A 12 -14.09 -12.01 -8.42
N GLU A 13 -14.16 -11.26 -9.52
CA GLU A 13 -13.30 -10.10 -9.76
C GLU A 13 -13.54 -9.00 -8.71
N ALA A 14 -14.79 -8.75 -8.31
CA ALA A 14 -15.10 -7.75 -7.28
C ALA A 14 -14.51 -8.13 -5.90
N THR A 15 -14.53 -9.43 -5.58
CA THR A 15 -13.90 -9.96 -4.37
C THR A 15 -12.38 -9.79 -4.44
N ARG A 16 -11.78 -10.16 -5.59
CA ARG A 16 -10.34 -10.04 -5.80
C ARG A 16 -9.85 -8.60 -5.73
N VAL A 17 -10.61 -7.65 -6.28
CA VAL A 17 -10.29 -6.22 -6.22
C VAL A 17 -10.29 -5.73 -4.78
N LYS A 18 -11.29 -6.10 -3.96
CA LYS A 18 -11.34 -5.71 -2.54
C LYS A 18 -10.16 -6.24 -1.73
N GLU A 19 -9.77 -7.49 -1.96
CA GLU A 19 -8.57 -8.09 -1.33
C GLU A 19 -7.31 -7.31 -1.71
N LEU A 20 -7.11 -7.06 -3.00
CA LEU A 20 -5.96 -6.30 -3.49
C LEU A 20 -5.94 -4.87 -2.95
N GLU A 21 -7.08 -4.20 -2.87
CA GLU A 21 -7.17 -2.87 -2.28
C GLU A 21 -6.78 -2.87 -0.79
N GLN A 22 -7.17 -3.90 -0.03
CA GLN A 22 -6.77 -4.05 1.37
C GLN A 22 -5.27 -4.27 1.49
N GLU A 23 -4.70 -5.17 0.69
CA GLU A 23 -3.26 -5.45 0.67
C GLU A 23 -2.47 -4.19 0.31
N VAL A 24 -2.90 -3.45 -0.72
CA VAL A 24 -2.26 -2.19 -1.14
C VAL A 24 -2.32 -1.13 -0.03
N ARG A 25 -3.42 -1.04 0.74
CA ARG A 25 -3.50 -0.12 1.89
C ARG A 25 -2.49 -0.47 2.97
N GLU A 26 -2.37 -1.75 3.29
CA GLU A 26 -1.43 -2.22 4.31
C GLU A 26 0.03 -2.02 3.87
N LEU A 27 0.34 -2.35 2.61
CA LEU A 27 1.67 -2.11 2.03
C LEU A 27 2.03 -0.62 2.03
N LYS A 28 1.10 0.27 1.68
CA LYS A 28 1.33 1.72 1.75
C LYS A 28 1.62 2.20 3.18
N ARG A 29 0.88 1.68 4.17
CA ARG A 29 1.12 2.00 5.58
C ARG A 29 2.50 1.53 6.05
N ALA A 30 2.90 0.30 5.71
CA ALA A 30 4.22 -0.22 6.04
C ALA A 30 5.32 0.60 5.36
N ASN A 31 5.16 0.94 4.08
CA ASN A 31 6.12 1.75 3.33
C ASN A 31 6.31 3.14 3.95
N GLU A 32 5.24 3.76 4.42
CA GLU A 32 5.31 5.06 5.10
C GLU A 32 6.11 5.00 6.41
N ILE A 33 5.94 3.93 7.20
CA ILE A 33 6.74 3.72 8.42
C ILE A 33 8.22 3.58 8.06
N LEU A 34 8.53 2.79 7.04
CA LEU A 34 9.91 2.58 6.58
C LEU A 34 10.55 3.88 6.07
N LYS A 35 9.80 4.69 5.31
CA LYS A 35 10.27 6.00 4.85
C LYS A 35 10.60 6.93 6.01
N ARG A 36 9.73 6.99 7.02
CA ARG A 36 9.97 7.81 8.22
C ARG A 36 11.21 7.34 8.98
N ALA A 37 11.37 6.03 9.14
CA ALA A 37 12.56 5.45 9.76
C ALA A 37 13.83 5.81 8.97
N ALA A 38 13.81 5.63 7.64
CA ALA A 38 14.93 5.97 6.77
C ALA A 38 15.32 7.45 6.87
N SER A 39 14.34 8.36 6.87
CA SER A 39 14.59 9.80 7.05
C SER A 39 15.18 10.12 8.43
N PHE A 40 14.67 9.50 9.50
CA PHE A 40 15.18 9.70 10.85
C PHE A 40 16.64 9.26 10.98
N PHE A 41 16.96 8.04 10.54
CA PHE A 41 18.32 7.52 10.63
C PHE A 41 19.27 8.19 9.65
N GLY A 42 18.81 8.55 8.44
CA GLY A 42 19.62 9.32 7.49
C GLY A 42 20.06 10.66 8.07
N ALA A 43 19.17 11.39 8.73
CA ALA A 43 19.48 12.65 9.39
C ALA A 43 20.41 12.50 10.62
N GLU A 44 20.42 11.34 11.27
CA GLU A 44 21.35 11.03 12.36
C GLU A 44 22.75 10.74 11.81
N LEU A 45 22.85 9.93 10.74
CA LEU A 45 24.12 9.65 10.05
C LEU A 45 24.76 10.93 9.51
N ASP A 46 23.99 11.81 8.87
CA ASP A 46 24.47 13.09 8.34
C ASP A 46 25.02 14.02 9.44
N ARG A 47 24.47 13.95 10.65
CA ARG A 47 24.95 14.73 11.81
C ARG A 47 26.23 14.15 12.41
N GLN A 48 26.39 12.82 12.40
CA GLN A 48 27.62 12.17 12.85
C GLN A 48 28.79 12.42 11.89
N HIS A 49 28.55 12.41 10.57
CA HIS A 49 29.59 12.67 9.58
C HIS A 49 30.11 14.12 9.56
N LYS A 50 29.39 15.06 10.15
CA LYS A 50 29.78 16.49 10.23
C LYS A 50 30.49 16.87 11.52
N LYS A 51 30.62 15.95 12.49
CA LYS A 51 31.45 16.12 13.69
C LYS A 51 32.86 15.60 13.43
#